data_AF-A0A372KQI6-F1
#
_entry.id   AF-A0A372KQI6-F1
#
_cell.length_a   1.000
_cell.length_b   1.000
_cell.length_c   1.000
_cell.angle_alpha   90.00
_cell.angle_beta   90.00
_cell.angle_gamma   90.00
#
_symmetry.space_group_name_H-M   'P 1'
#
loop_
_entity.id
_entity.type
_entity.pdbx_description
1 polymer ?
#
loop_
_entity_poly.entity_id
_entity_poly.type
_entity_poly.pdbx_seq_one_letter_code
_entity_poly.pdbx_strand_id
1 'polypeptide(L)'
;MRKNLEAAGQGSHQLLIQKLLVSTHYLTLFKDELILVEKTPSLLGGSFAPSLVQSELGDILKSIETLDKQERLIKSTFWYDEHAFNLLNKSLSIVDNWIEGIDRLVEVCEEKSVFHTILGESRARVFGVLADVFSSLKVINLSLKEDYVHPALFEQIRLMKLEEEALQQEQ
;
A
#
# COMPACT_ATOMS: atom_id res chain seq x y z
N MET A 1 33.22 10.99 -12.16
CA MET A 1 31.98 11.43 -11.47
C MET A 1 30.67 10.85 -12.04
N ARG A 2 30.64 10.12 -13.17
CA ARG A 2 29.39 9.51 -13.70
C ARG A 2 28.96 8.20 -13.02
N LYS A 3 29.87 7.43 -12.43
CA LYS A 3 29.57 6.11 -11.80
C LYS A 3 28.80 6.17 -10.48
N ASN A 4 28.71 7.32 -9.81
CA ASN A 4 28.07 7.41 -8.49
C ASN A 4 26.59 7.81 -8.53
N LEU A 5 26.07 8.34 -9.65
CA LEU A 5 24.65 8.65 -9.79
C LEU A 5 23.81 7.41 -10.18
N GLU A 6 24.36 6.49 -10.97
CA GLU A 6 23.65 5.26 -11.37
C GLU A 6 23.40 4.31 -10.19
N ALA A 7 24.32 4.28 -9.21
CA ALA A 7 24.20 3.46 -8.00
C ALA A 7 23.10 3.97 -7.05
N ALA A 8 22.84 5.28 -7.02
CA ALA A 8 21.77 5.86 -6.21
C ALA A 8 20.38 5.66 -6.84
N GLY A 9 20.27 5.66 -8.17
CA GLY A 9 19.02 5.42 -8.90
C GLY A 9 18.57 3.95 -8.90
N GLN A 10 19.49 3.01 -9.14
CA GLN A 10 19.17 1.58 -9.12
C GLN A 10 18.69 1.08 -7.74
N GLY A 11 19.21 1.65 -6.66
CA GLY A 11 18.74 1.34 -5.30
C GLY A 11 17.31 1.82 -5.05
N SER A 12 16.93 2.96 -5.62
CA SER A 12 15.60 3.55 -5.46
C SER A 12 14.51 2.76 -6.18
N HIS A 13 14.76 2.33 -7.43
CA HIS A 13 13.80 1.49 -8.18
C HIS A 13 13.59 0.13 -7.51
N GLN A 14 14.69 -0.56 -7.16
CA GLN A 14 14.60 -1.85 -6.48
C GLN A 14 13.86 -1.73 -5.14
N LEU A 15 14.11 -0.65 -4.38
CA LEU A 15 13.40 -0.39 -3.13
C LEU A 15 11.90 -0.17 -3.36
N LEU A 16 11.51 0.64 -4.34
CA LEU A 16 10.09 0.84 -4.70
C LEU A 16 9.42 -0.49 -5.04
N ILE A 17 10.05 -1.30 -5.89
CA ILE A 17 9.54 -2.63 -6.25
C ILE A 17 9.41 -3.52 -5.02
N GLN A 18 10.41 -3.55 -4.15
CA GLN A 18 10.36 -4.32 -2.89
C GLN A 18 9.18 -3.87 -2.02
N LYS A 19 8.98 -2.57 -1.84
CA LYS A 19 7.86 -2.04 -1.05
C LYS A 19 6.51 -2.40 -1.66
N LEU A 20 6.37 -2.32 -2.98
CA LEU A 20 5.15 -2.76 -3.68
C LEU A 20 4.89 -4.24 -3.42
N LEU A 21 5.88 -5.11 -3.61
CA LEU A 21 5.74 -6.54 -3.36
C LEU A 21 5.38 -6.85 -1.90
N VAL A 22 6.06 -6.21 -0.94
CA VAL A 22 5.76 -6.35 0.49
C VAL A 22 4.33 -5.89 0.81
N SER A 23 3.88 -4.78 0.24
CA SER A 23 2.51 -4.30 0.43
C SER A 23 1.46 -5.24 -0.17
N THR A 24 1.70 -5.83 -1.34
CA THR A 24 0.81 -6.86 -1.91
C THR A 24 0.76 -8.11 -1.04
N HIS A 25 1.88 -8.46 -0.41
CA HIS A 25 1.95 -9.57 0.52
C HIS A 25 1.14 -9.31 1.80
N TYR A 26 1.30 -8.13 2.41
CA TYR A 26 0.49 -7.77 3.58
C TYR A 26 -1.00 -7.69 3.26
N LEU A 27 -1.40 -7.21 2.08
CA LEU A 27 -2.81 -7.24 1.66
C LEU A 27 -3.36 -8.67 1.59
N THR A 28 -2.56 -9.60 1.07
CA THR A 28 -2.94 -11.03 0.99
C THR A 28 -3.13 -11.62 2.39
N LEU A 29 -2.16 -11.42 3.29
CA LEU A 29 -2.26 -11.89 4.68
C LEU A 29 -3.46 -11.27 5.39
N PHE A 30 -3.70 -9.97 5.16
CA PHE A 30 -4.83 -9.25 5.74
C PHE A 30 -6.16 -9.86 5.32
N LYS A 31 -6.31 -10.15 4.02
CA LYS A 31 -7.49 -10.81 3.46
C LYS A 31 -7.72 -12.19 4.09
N ASP A 32 -6.68 -12.99 4.21
CA ASP A 32 -6.77 -14.34 4.77
C ASP A 32 -7.21 -14.32 6.24
N GLU A 33 -6.62 -13.44 7.05
CA GLU A 33 -7.00 -13.25 8.45
C GLU A 33 -8.44 -12.72 8.57
N LEU A 34 -8.87 -11.78 7.73
CA LEU A 34 -10.25 -11.30 7.71
C LEU A 34 -11.25 -12.42 7.41
N ILE A 35 -10.97 -13.27 6.40
CA ILE A 35 -11.82 -14.41 6.05
C ILE A 35 -11.94 -15.38 7.23
N LEU A 36 -10.85 -15.59 7.98
CA LEU A 36 -10.88 -16.45 9.17
C LEU A 36 -11.83 -15.90 10.23
N VAL A 37 -11.78 -14.58 10.49
CA VAL A 37 -12.66 -13.93 11.47
C VAL A 37 -14.11 -13.92 10.99
N GLU A 38 -14.36 -13.61 9.72
CA GLU A 38 -15.70 -13.62 9.10
C GLU A 38 -16.36 -14.99 9.21
N LYS A 39 -15.60 -16.07 8.96
CA LYS A 39 -16.07 -17.46 9.07
C LYS A 39 -16.21 -17.94 10.51
N THR A 40 -15.62 -17.23 11.47
CA THR A 40 -15.64 -17.62 12.89
C THR A 40 -16.14 -16.47 13.80
N PRO A 41 -17.37 -15.97 13.64
CA PRO A 41 -17.87 -14.82 14.42
C PRO A 41 -17.93 -15.07 15.93
N SER A 42 -17.94 -16.33 16.36
CA SER A 42 -17.91 -16.71 17.78
C SER A 42 -16.64 -16.23 18.51
N LEU A 43 -15.54 -15.99 17.79
CA LEU A 43 -14.31 -15.39 18.34
C LEU A 43 -14.56 -14.00 18.94
N LEU A 44 -15.63 -13.32 18.53
CA LEU A 44 -16.01 -12.01 19.06
C LEU A 44 -16.81 -12.08 20.36
N GLY A 45 -17.03 -13.28 20.93
CA GLY A 45 -17.59 -13.47 22.27
C GLY A 45 -19.04 -13.02 22.43
N GLY A 46 -19.81 -12.95 21.33
CA GLY A 46 -21.21 -12.50 21.35
C GLY A 46 -21.40 -10.97 21.39
N SER A 47 -20.32 -10.18 21.29
CA SER A 47 -20.42 -8.72 21.22
C SER A 47 -21.15 -8.20 19.98
N PHE A 48 -21.22 -9.02 18.93
CA PHE A 48 -21.91 -8.71 17.69
C PHE A 48 -22.74 -9.90 17.22
N ALA A 49 -23.86 -9.59 16.56
CA ALA A 49 -24.63 -10.60 15.84
C ALA A 49 -23.79 -11.16 14.67
N PRO A 50 -23.79 -12.49 14.42
CA PRO A 50 -23.02 -13.07 13.32
C PRO A 50 -23.29 -12.43 11.95
N SER A 51 -24.54 -12.03 11.68
CA SER A 51 -24.93 -11.35 10.44
C SER A 51 -24.28 -9.97 10.29
N LEU A 52 -24.11 -9.22 11.38
CA LEU A 52 -23.44 -7.93 11.37
C LEU A 52 -21.94 -8.10 11.10
N VAL A 53 -21.31 -9.09 11.73
CA VAL A 53 -19.89 -9.43 11.49
C VAL A 53 -19.66 -9.79 10.03
N GLN A 54 -20.50 -10.66 9.47
CA GLN A 54 -20.42 -11.05 8.05
C GLN A 54 -20.67 -9.87 7.11
N SER A 55 -21.62 -8.99 7.45
CA SER A 55 -21.89 -7.80 6.64
C SER A 55 -20.71 -6.83 6.64
N GLU A 56 -20.20 -6.44 7.83
CA GLU A 56 -19.13 -5.45 7.93
C GLU A 56 -17.80 -5.99 7.39
N LEU A 57 -17.40 -7.22 7.74
CA LEU A 57 -16.17 -7.81 7.22
C LEU A 57 -16.29 -8.14 5.72
N GLY A 58 -17.48 -8.53 5.26
CA GLY A 58 -17.77 -8.72 3.84
C GLY A 58 -17.61 -7.43 3.02
N ASP A 59 -17.96 -6.26 3.57
CA ASP A 59 -17.70 -4.98 2.91
C ASP A 59 -16.20 -4.67 2.81
N ILE A 60 -15.42 -4.98 3.84
CA ILE A 60 -13.96 -4.85 3.80
C ILE A 60 -13.37 -5.79 2.74
N LEU A 61 -13.83 -7.04 2.69
CA LEU A 61 -13.37 -8.01 1.68
C LEU A 61 -13.67 -7.55 0.26
N LYS A 62 -14.86 -7.00 0.01
CA LYS A 62 -15.19 -6.38 -1.30
C LYS A 62 -14.26 -5.21 -1.62
N SER A 63 -13.91 -4.38 -0.63
CA SER A 63 -12.94 -3.30 -0.83
C SER A 63 -11.58 -3.85 -1.26
N ILE A 64 -11.11 -4.94 -0.63
CA ILE A 64 -9.88 -5.64 -1.05
C ILE A 64 -10.00 -6.17 -2.49
N GLU A 65 -11.13 -6.76 -2.89
CA GLU A 65 -11.32 -7.25 -4.26
C GLU A 65 -11.19 -6.16 -5.33
N THR A 66 -11.47 -4.90 -4.99
CA THR A 66 -11.25 -3.78 -5.93
C THR A 66 -9.76 -3.56 -6.27
N LEU A 67 -8.85 -4.06 -5.43
CA LEU A 67 -7.40 -3.96 -5.62
C LEU A 67 -6.82 -5.07 -6.51
N ASP A 68 -7.55 -6.15 -6.78
CA ASP A 68 -7.08 -7.33 -7.53
C ASP A 68 -6.45 -6.94 -8.88
N LYS A 69 -7.05 -5.97 -9.59
CA LYS A 69 -6.53 -5.48 -10.86
C LYS A 69 -5.15 -4.83 -10.69
N GLN A 70 -4.99 -3.98 -9.68
CA GLN A 70 -3.73 -3.28 -9.43
C GLN A 70 -2.65 -4.23 -8.92
N GLU A 71 -3.02 -5.18 -8.07
CA GLU A 71 -2.12 -6.25 -7.63
C GLU A 71 -1.56 -7.04 -8.83
N ARG A 72 -2.41 -7.40 -9.81
CA ARG A 72 -1.96 -8.07 -11.04
C ARG A 72 -1.04 -7.19 -11.91
N LEU A 73 -1.26 -5.88 -11.94
CA LEU A 73 -0.38 -4.96 -12.66
C LEU A 73 0.99 -4.88 -11.98
N ILE A 74 1.05 -4.76 -10.65
CA ILE A 74 2.30 -4.80 -9.89
C ILE A 74 3.03 -6.12 -10.14
N LYS A 75 2.33 -7.25 -9.98
CA LYS A 75 2.88 -8.60 -10.21
C LYS A 75 3.35 -8.84 -11.65
N SER A 76 2.77 -8.17 -12.64
CA SER A 76 3.20 -8.32 -14.04
C SER A 76 4.31 -7.35 -14.44
N THR A 77 4.63 -6.35 -13.61
CA THR A 77 5.59 -5.28 -13.95
C THR A 77 6.84 -5.25 -13.06
N PHE A 78 6.86 -5.95 -11.93
CA PHE A 78 7.97 -5.87 -10.96
C PHE A 78 9.35 -6.31 -11.48
N TRP A 79 9.38 -7.13 -12.53
CA TRP A 79 10.62 -7.67 -13.11
C TRP A 79 11.22 -6.79 -14.19
N TYR A 80 10.54 -5.70 -14.57
CA TYR A 80 11.05 -4.74 -15.55
C TYR A 80 12.17 -3.89 -14.97
N ASP A 81 13.08 -3.45 -15.86
CA ASP A 81 14.01 -2.39 -15.54
C ASP A 81 13.27 -1.07 -15.23
N GLU A 82 13.98 -0.15 -14.59
CA GLU A 82 13.43 1.12 -14.11
C GLU A 82 12.76 1.94 -15.23
N HIS A 83 13.33 1.98 -16.44
CA HIS A 83 12.78 2.78 -17.52
C HIS A 83 11.46 2.19 -18.03
N ALA A 84 11.43 0.88 -18.28
CA ALA A 84 10.22 0.18 -18.70
C ALA A 84 9.11 0.25 -17.63
N PHE A 85 9.48 0.06 -16.36
CA PHE A 85 8.55 0.21 -15.24
C PHE A 85 7.99 1.63 -15.17
N ASN A 86 8.83 2.66 -15.22
CA ASN A 86 8.40 4.06 -15.15
C ASN A 86 7.45 4.44 -16.29
N LEU A 87 7.70 3.95 -17.51
CA LEU A 87 6.81 4.18 -18.64
C LEU A 87 5.43 3.56 -18.41
N LEU A 88 5.38 2.31 -17.93
CA LEU A 88 4.14 1.60 -17.64
C LEU A 88 3.41 2.23 -16.44
N ASN A 89 4.14 2.56 -15.38
CA ASN A 89 3.58 3.23 -14.21
C ASN A 89 2.98 4.59 -14.58
N LYS A 90 3.66 5.40 -15.40
CA LYS A 90 3.10 6.67 -15.90
C LYS A 90 1.82 6.48 -16.70
N SER A 91 1.72 5.40 -17.46
CA SER A 91 0.59 5.15 -18.36
C SER A 91 -0.61 4.54 -17.65
N LEU A 92 -0.36 3.73 -16.61
CA LEU A 92 -1.38 2.93 -15.91
C LEU A 92 -1.63 3.40 -14.47
N SER A 93 -0.85 4.37 -13.99
CA SER A 93 -0.87 4.90 -12.62
C SER A 93 -0.81 3.77 -11.59
N ILE A 94 0.15 2.85 -11.75
CA ILE A 94 0.21 1.60 -10.97
C ILE A 94 0.41 1.92 -9.48
N VAL A 95 1.43 2.72 -9.17
CA VAL A 95 1.78 3.05 -7.78
C VAL A 95 0.73 3.96 -7.14
N ASP A 96 0.29 5.00 -7.84
CA ASP A 96 -0.72 5.94 -7.34
C ASP A 96 -2.05 5.24 -7.01
N ASN A 97 -2.57 4.44 -7.96
CA ASN A 97 -3.83 3.73 -7.77
C ASN A 97 -3.73 2.67 -6.66
N TRP A 98 -2.55 2.08 -6.48
CA TRP A 98 -2.31 1.14 -5.39
C TRP A 98 -2.35 1.86 -4.04
N ILE A 99 -1.60 2.95 -3.89
CA ILE A 99 -1.55 3.74 -2.65
C ILE A 99 -2.95 4.24 -2.26
N GLU A 100 -3.66 4.84 -3.20
CA GLU A 100 -5.01 5.38 -3.00
C GLU A 100 -6.02 4.26 -2.70
N GLY A 101 -5.86 3.10 -3.34
CA GLY A 101 -6.68 1.94 -3.05
C GLY A 101 -6.48 1.39 -1.63
N ILE A 102 -5.23 1.35 -1.14
CA ILE A 102 -4.95 0.97 0.25
C ILE A 102 -5.48 2.03 1.24
N ASP A 103 -5.40 3.32 0.92
CA ASP A 103 -5.98 4.37 1.77
C ASP A 103 -7.49 4.20 1.93
N ARG A 104 -8.21 4.00 0.82
CA ARG A 104 -9.65 3.71 0.85
C ARG A 104 -9.96 2.45 1.65
N LEU A 105 -9.14 1.41 1.55
CA LEU A 105 -9.30 0.20 2.35
C LEU A 105 -9.17 0.50 3.85
N VAL A 106 -8.18 1.31 4.24
CA VAL A 106 -7.97 1.73 5.64
C VAL A 106 -9.17 2.53 6.15
N GLU A 107 -9.68 3.47 5.35
CA GLU A 107 -10.88 4.24 5.68
C GLU A 107 -12.09 3.31 5.90
N VAL A 108 -12.35 2.40 4.95
CA VAL A 108 -13.44 1.42 5.08
C VAL A 108 -13.29 0.58 6.35
N CYS A 109 -12.07 0.16 6.69
CA CYS A 109 -11.81 -0.58 7.92
C CYS A 109 -12.13 0.25 9.19
N GLU A 110 -11.72 1.51 9.21
CA GLU A 110 -11.90 2.41 10.36
C GLU A 110 -13.37 2.83 10.57
N GLU A 111 -14.19 2.80 9.52
CA GLU A 111 -15.64 3.04 9.59
C GLU A 111 -16.45 1.87 10.21
N LYS A 112 -15.90 0.65 10.24
CA LYS A 112 -16.62 -0.54 10.71
C LYS A 112 -16.47 -0.76 12.22
N SER A 113 -17.59 -0.80 12.93
CA SER A 113 -17.65 -0.96 14.39
C SER A 113 -17.08 -2.31 14.87
N VAL A 114 -17.33 -3.38 14.10
CA VAL A 114 -16.80 -4.73 14.32
C VAL A 114 -15.29 -4.70 14.20
N PHE A 115 -14.76 -4.05 13.16
CA PHE A 115 -13.32 -3.98 12.92
C PHE A 115 -12.61 -3.12 13.97
N HIS A 116 -13.19 -2.00 14.40
CA HIS A 116 -12.66 -1.23 15.53
C HIS A 116 -12.54 -2.07 16.81
N THR A 117 -13.54 -2.92 17.08
CA THR A 117 -13.51 -3.81 18.25
C THR A 117 -12.46 -4.91 18.13
N ILE A 118 -12.20 -5.41 16.92
CA ILE A 118 -11.12 -6.35 16.63
C ILE A 118 -9.76 -5.74 16.96
N LEU A 119 -9.56 -4.46 16.60
CA LEU A 119 -8.30 -3.74 16.85
C LEU A 119 -8.10 -3.30 18.31
N GLY A 120 -9.11 -3.42 19.18
CA GLY A 120 -9.03 -2.98 20.56
C GLY A 120 -8.05 -3.80 21.42
N GLU A 121 -7.33 -3.12 22.33
CA GLU A 121 -6.27 -3.71 23.18
C GLU A 121 -6.71 -4.95 23.97
N SER A 122 -7.99 -5.02 24.37
CA SER A 122 -8.55 -6.16 25.11
C SER A 122 -8.60 -7.48 24.30
N ARG A 123 -8.44 -7.43 22.97
CA ARG A 123 -8.55 -8.58 22.07
C ARG A 123 -7.25 -8.94 21.34
N ALA A 124 -6.13 -8.32 21.72
CA ALA A 124 -4.81 -8.58 21.13
C ALA A 124 -4.39 -10.06 21.16
N ARG A 125 -4.89 -10.86 22.12
CA ARG A 125 -4.60 -12.31 22.19
C ARG A 125 -5.34 -13.13 21.13
N VAL A 126 -6.45 -12.64 20.59
CA VAL A 126 -7.30 -13.37 19.64
C VAL A 126 -7.08 -12.88 18.22
N PHE A 127 -6.91 -11.57 18.04
CA PHE A 127 -6.76 -10.94 16.72
C PHE A 127 -5.43 -10.22 16.51
N GLY A 128 -4.40 -10.56 17.32
CA GLY A 128 -3.09 -9.91 17.24
C GLY A 128 -2.48 -9.96 15.85
N VAL A 129 -2.55 -11.11 15.17
CA VAL A 129 -2.03 -11.26 13.80
C VAL A 129 -2.76 -10.33 12.82
N LEU A 130 -4.09 -10.31 12.85
CA LEU A 130 -4.90 -9.42 12.01
C LEU A 130 -4.56 -7.93 12.25
N ALA A 131 -4.43 -7.53 13.52
CA ALA A 131 -4.08 -6.17 13.90
C ALA A 131 -2.65 -5.77 13.48
N ASP A 132 -1.69 -6.68 13.65
CA ASP A 132 -0.29 -6.47 13.26
C ASP A 132 -0.14 -6.38 11.75
N VAL A 133 -0.83 -7.24 11.00
CA VAL A 133 -0.82 -7.21 9.53
C VAL A 133 -1.49 -5.94 9.01
N PHE A 134 -2.63 -5.54 9.58
CA PHE A 134 -3.27 -4.26 9.22
C PHE A 134 -2.36 -3.06 9.51
N SER A 135 -1.70 -3.04 10.66
CA SER A 135 -0.73 -2.00 11.03
C SER A 135 0.46 -1.98 10.07
N SER A 136 0.99 -3.16 9.71
CA SER A 136 2.08 -3.31 8.74
C SER A 136 1.68 -2.82 7.35
N LEU A 137 0.43 -3.07 6.94
CA LEU A 137 -0.13 -2.56 5.67
C LEU A 137 -0.20 -1.02 5.66
N LYS A 138 -0.62 -0.40 6.77
CA LYS A 138 -0.61 1.06 6.92
C LYS A 138 0.80 1.63 6.83
N VAL A 139 1.75 1.03 7.56
CA VAL A 139 3.16 1.48 7.59
C VAL A 139 3.81 1.38 6.22
N ILE A 140 3.65 0.25 5.51
CA ILE A 140 4.24 0.12 4.17
C ILE A 140 3.59 1.10 3.17
N ASN A 141 2.29 1.38 3.29
CA ASN A 141 1.62 2.34 2.42
C ASN A 141 2.12 3.77 2.65
N LEU A 142 2.33 4.16 3.91
CA LEU A 142 2.98 5.43 4.25
C LEU A 142 4.40 5.51 3.69
N SER A 143 5.16 4.42 3.83
CA SER A 143 6.52 4.35 3.30
C SER A 143 6.58 4.40 1.76
N LEU A 144 5.52 3.95 1.07
CA LEU A 144 5.37 4.14 -0.38
C LEU A 144 5.12 5.60 -0.72
N LYS A 145 4.30 6.32 0.06
CA LYS A 145 4.01 7.76 -0.14
C LYS A 145 5.23 8.65 0.06
N GLU A 146 6.07 8.34 1.04
CA GLU A 146 7.26 9.13 1.37
C GLU A 146 8.33 9.07 0.28
N ASP A 147 8.52 7.89 -0.33
CA ASP A 147 9.58 7.68 -1.33
C ASP A 147 9.08 7.82 -2.78
N TYR A 148 7.78 7.73 -3.02
CA TYR A 148 7.22 7.87 -4.35
C TYR A 148 6.98 9.34 -4.69
N VAL A 149 7.92 9.92 -5.45
CA VAL A 149 7.69 11.18 -6.16
C VAL A 149 7.06 10.83 -7.51
N HIS A 150 5.81 11.24 -7.71
CA HIS A 150 5.11 11.04 -8.99
C HIS A 150 6.01 11.51 -10.16
N PRO A 151 6.15 10.74 -11.27
CA PRO A 151 7.09 11.06 -12.35
C PRO A 151 6.95 12.48 -12.93
N ALA A 152 5.73 13.03 -12.95
CA ALA A 152 5.50 14.41 -13.37
C ALA A 152 6.08 15.47 -12.42
N LEU A 153 6.05 15.21 -11.11
CA LEU A 153 6.67 16.07 -10.10
C LEU A 153 8.19 15.93 -10.11
N PHE A 154 8.71 14.72 -10.39
CA PHE A 154 10.14 14.51 -10.55
C PHE A 154 10.74 15.39 -11.64
N GLU A 155 10.11 15.46 -12.82
CA GLU A 155 10.61 16.34 -13.88
C GLU A 155 10.50 17.83 -13.54
N GLN A 156 9.46 18.26 -12.82
CA GLN A 156 9.35 19.64 -12.35
C GLN A 156 10.46 19.98 -11.34
N ILE A 157 10.72 19.09 -10.37
CA ILE A 157 11.79 19.26 -9.38
C ILE A 157 13.16 19.29 -10.06
N ARG A 158 13.37 18.45 -11.08
CA ARG A 158 14.61 18.43 -11.86
C ARG A 158 14.81 19.74 -12.61
N LEU A 159 13.78 20.25 -13.27
CA LEU A 159 13.84 21.53 -14.00
C LEU A 159 14.12 22.69 -13.05
N MET A 160 13.45 22.76 -11.89
CA MET A 160 13.71 23.79 -10.87
C MET A 160 15.15 23.75 -10.35
N LYS A 161 15.70 22.56 -10.10
CA LYS A 161 17.11 22.42 -9.67
C LYS A 161 18.10 22.87 -10.74
N LEU A 162 17.82 22.56 -12.02
CA LEU A 162 18.65 23.02 -13.14
C LEU A 162 18.61 24.55 -13.30
N GLU A 163 17.44 25.17 -13.09
CA GLU A 163 17.31 26.64 -13.08
C GLU A 163 18.06 27.28 -11.91
N GLU A 164 17.98 26.72 -10.70
CA GLU A 164 18.76 27.18 -9.53
C GLU A 164 20.28 27.09 -9.77
N GLU A 165 20.76 25.97 -10.34
CA GLU A 165 22.18 25.78 -10.66
C GLU A 165 22.67 26.77 -11.74
N ALA A 166 21.83 27.07 -12.74
CA ALA A 166 22.15 28.07 -13.77
C ALA A 166 22.25 29.48 -13.17
N LEU A 167 21.31 29.86 -12.30
CA LEU A 167 21.31 31.16 -11.63
C LEU A 167 22.50 31.35 -10.68
N GLN A 168 23.01 30.28 -10.08
CA GLN A 168 24.20 30.32 -9.22
C GLN A 168 25.52 30.40 -9.99
N GLN A 169 25.54 30.03 -11.27
CA GLN A 169 26.74 30.14 -12.14
C GLN A 169 26.85 31.50 -12.84
N GLU A 170 25.77 32.28 -12.88
CA GLU A 170 25.72 33.64 -13.45
C GLU A 170 26.04 34.75 -12.42
N GLN A 171 26.30 34.40 -11.16
CA GLN A 171 26.77 35.29 -10.08
C GLN A 171 28.27 35.12 -9.80
#